data_AF-A0A1Q7Q993-F1
#
_entry.id   AF-A0A1Q7Q993-F1
#
_cell.length_a   1.000
_cell.length_b   1.000
_cell.length_c   1.000
_cell.angle_alpha   90.00
_cell.angle_beta   90.00
_cell.angle_gamma   90.00
#
_symmetry.space_group_name_H-M   'P 1'
#
loop_
_entity.id
_entity.type
_entity.pdbx_description
1 polymer ?
#
loop_
_entity_poly.entity_id
_entity_poly.type
_entity_poly.pdbx_seq_one_letter_code
_entity_poly.pdbx_strand_id
1 'polypeptide(L)'
;MQVTTGRGRPARRRSRIGDRAAAVAMVLPSVAAIAVFVYGFAGWTGYVSFTRWNDVLPDYTWAGLRTYADLFETFRFRIDLLNTVKFTLVFLTGCVGVGFALAVLLDRAVTGESVFRTIFLAPLAISFIVTGVVWRWLLNPGSAQLGSVGINLLLDRAHLGVLKTGWYTDPRIGIVAVALAAIWQMSGYTMALYLAGLRSIPDELREAARVDGAGEWQLYRRVLIPLLQPVTLSAVIILGHISL
;
A
#
# COMPACT_ATOMS: atom_id res chain seq x y z
N MET A 1 28.58 -31.05 -59.55
CA MET A 1 28.58 -29.66 -59.04
C MET A 1 28.80 -29.75 -57.53
N GLN A 2 29.97 -29.31 -57.05
CA GLN A 2 30.44 -29.47 -55.67
C GLN A 2 29.71 -28.51 -54.72
N VAL A 3 29.09 -29.05 -53.67
CA VAL A 3 28.56 -28.26 -52.55
C VAL A 3 29.73 -27.91 -51.64
N THR A 4 30.14 -26.65 -51.64
CA THR A 4 31.15 -26.13 -50.72
C THR A 4 30.54 -26.00 -49.33
N THR A 5 30.90 -26.92 -48.44
CA THR A 5 30.61 -26.85 -47.00
C THR A 5 31.30 -25.63 -46.39
N GLY A 6 30.52 -24.60 -46.06
CA GLY A 6 30.99 -23.47 -45.26
C GLY A 6 31.46 -23.95 -43.89
N ARG A 7 32.75 -23.80 -43.60
CA ARG A 7 33.33 -24.05 -42.27
C ARG A 7 32.72 -23.07 -41.27
N GLY A 8 31.78 -23.55 -40.45
CA GLY A 8 31.32 -22.82 -39.28
C GLY A 8 32.50 -22.55 -38.33
N ARG A 9 32.80 -21.28 -38.06
CA ARG A 9 33.79 -20.89 -37.05
C ARG A 9 33.39 -21.50 -35.70
N PRO A 10 34.31 -22.13 -34.95
CA PRO A 10 33.97 -22.68 -33.63
C PRO A 10 33.58 -21.51 -32.71
N ALA A 11 32.36 -21.57 -32.16
CA ALA A 11 31.91 -20.62 -31.16
C ALA A 11 32.90 -20.64 -29.98
N ARG A 12 33.57 -19.50 -29.74
CA ARG A 12 34.53 -19.32 -28.64
C ARG A 12 33.83 -19.73 -27.34
N ARG A 13 34.27 -20.85 -26.76
CA ARG A 13 33.80 -21.37 -25.48
C ARG A 13 34.22 -20.38 -24.38
N ARG A 14 33.42 -19.33 -24.14
CA ARG A 14 33.61 -18.42 -23.00
C ARG A 14 33.74 -19.27 -21.75
N SER A 15 34.80 -19.05 -20.98
CA SER A 15 35.02 -19.81 -19.75
C SER A 15 33.91 -19.44 -18.77
N ARG A 16 33.18 -20.45 -18.28
CA ARG A 16 32.09 -20.27 -17.30
C ARG A 16 32.54 -19.49 -16.04
N ILE A 17 33.84 -19.46 -15.77
CA ILE A 17 34.47 -18.73 -14.65
C ILE A 17 34.52 -17.22 -14.94
N GLY A 18 34.85 -16.81 -16.17
CA GLY A 18 34.86 -15.40 -16.57
C GLY A 18 33.46 -14.78 -16.58
N ASP A 19 32.45 -15.54 -17.01
CA ASP A 19 31.06 -15.09 -17.02
C ASP A 19 30.50 -14.90 -15.61
N ARG A 20 30.86 -15.78 -14.65
CA ARG A 20 30.49 -15.63 -13.24
C ARG A 20 31.19 -14.45 -12.57
N ALA A 21 32.49 -14.26 -12.81
CA ALA A 21 33.23 -13.14 -12.27
C ALA A 21 32.70 -11.80 -12.80
N ALA A 22 32.36 -11.73 -14.09
CA ALA A 22 31.71 -10.56 -14.69
C ALA A 22 30.32 -10.30 -14.09
N ALA A 23 29.49 -11.35 -13.91
CA ALA A 23 28.19 -11.22 -13.28
C ALA A 23 28.29 -10.72 -11.82
N VAL A 24 29.25 -11.25 -11.04
CA VAL A 24 29.50 -10.78 -9.66
C VAL A 24 29.97 -9.33 -9.65
N ALA A 25 30.93 -8.96 -10.51
CA ALA A 25 31.43 -7.60 -10.59
C ALA A 25 30.35 -6.58 -10.98
N MET A 26 29.37 -6.98 -11.80
CA MET A 26 28.23 -6.11 -12.16
C MET A 26 27.25 -5.90 -11.01
N VAL A 27 27.06 -6.89 -10.14
CA VAL A 27 26.11 -6.82 -9.02
C VAL A 27 26.76 -6.26 -7.75
N LEU A 28 28.09 -6.37 -7.62
CA LEU A 28 28.86 -5.95 -6.46
C LEU A 28 28.60 -4.49 -6.02
N PRO A 29 28.53 -3.49 -6.92
CA PRO A 29 28.27 -2.11 -6.50
C PRO A 29 26.90 -1.94 -5.84
N SER A 30 25.87 -2.60 -6.38
CA SER A 30 24.52 -2.56 -5.81
C SER A 30 24.46 -3.28 -4.46
N VAL A 31 25.11 -4.44 -4.34
CA VAL A 31 25.18 -5.18 -3.08
C VAL A 31 25.95 -4.40 -2.03
N ALA A 32 27.07 -3.77 -2.39
CA ALA A 32 27.83 -2.93 -1.48
C ALA A 32 27.03 -1.72 -1.01
N ALA A 33 26.30 -1.05 -1.92
CA ALA A 33 25.41 0.05 -1.56
C ALA A 33 24.32 -0.41 -0.57
N ILE A 34 23.66 -1.54 -0.82
CA ILE A 34 22.65 -2.10 0.08
C ILE A 34 23.29 -2.47 1.44
N ALA A 35 24.45 -3.12 1.43
CA ALA A 35 25.16 -3.51 2.65
C ALA A 35 25.49 -2.30 3.54
N VAL A 36 26.00 -1.23 2.95
CA VAL A 36 26.41 -0.03 3.70
C VAL A 36 25.20 0.83 4.09
N PHE A 37 24.38 1.23 3.12
CA PHE A 37 23.35 2.25 3.34
C PHE A 37 22.05 1.68 3.92
N VAL A 38 21.74 0.40 3.69
CA VAL A 38 20.55 -0.22 4.29
C VAL A 38 20.95 -0.93 5.56
N TYR A 39 21.80 -1.95 5.47
CA TYR A 39 22.11 -2.79 6.64
C TYR A 39 23.07 -2.12 7.62
N GLY A 40 24.05 -1.35 7.13
CA GLY A 40 24.96 -0.59 7.99
C GLY A 40 24.23 0.47 8.81
N PHE A 41 23.37 1.27 8.17
CA PHE A 41 22.55 2.26 8.90
C PHE A 41 21.49 1.61 9.79
N ALA A 42 20.83 0.54 9.35
CA ALA A 42 19.90 -0.19 10.21
C ALA A 42 20.60 -0.77 11.45
N GLY A 43 21.82 -1.31 11.27
CA GLY A 43 22.65 -1.79 12.36
C GLY A 43 23.07 -0.67 13.31
N TRP A 44 23.44 0.50 12.78
CA TRP A 44 23.76 1.68 13.58
C TRP A 44 22.56 2.19 14.39
N THR A 45 21.39 2.33 13.76
CA THR A 45 20.14 2.68 14.43
C THR A 45 19.78 1.65 15.50
N GLY A 46 19.95 0.37 15.20
CA GLY A 46 19.74 -0.72 16.16
C GLY A 46 20.70 -0.64 17.34
N TYR A 47 21.97 -0.30 17.14
CA TYR A 47 22.91 -0.08 18.24
C TYR A 47 22.49 1.11 19.10
N VAL A 48 22.18 2.25 18.48
CA VAL A 48 21.74 3.48 19.15
C VAL A 48 20.45 3.27 19.94
N SER A 49 19.52 2.43 19.47
CA SER A 49 18.28 2.19 20.22
C SER A 49 18.48 1.47 21.57
N PHE A 50 19.65 0.86 21.81
CA PHE A 50 20.03 0.30 23.10
C PHE A 50 20.89 1.25 23.97
N THR A 51 21.19 2.47 23.49
CA THR A 51 21.92 3.48 24.26
C THR A 51 20.96 4.47 24.92
N ARG A 52 21.48 5.27 25.86
CA ARG A 52 20.70 6.27 26.62
C ARG A 52 20.59 7.62 25.91
N TRP A 53 20.47 7.61 24.59
CA TRP A 53 20.44 8.84 23.80
C TRP A 53 19.05 9.47 23.79
N ASN A 54 18.80 10.37 24.75
CA ASN A 54 17.50 11.03 24.96
C ASN A 54 17.51 12.56 24.75
N ASP A 55 18.67 13.16 24.46
CA ASP A 55 18.85 14.61 24.33
C ASP A 55 19.61 14.98 23.05
N VAL A 56 19.78 16.27 22.79
CA VAL A 56 20.53 16.82 21.64
C VAL A 56 21.98 16.33 21.64
N LEU A 57 22.56 16.15 22.83
CA LEU A 57 23.89 15.59 23.00
C LEU A 57 23.81 14.05 22.99
N PRO A 58 24.62 13.37 22.16
CA PRO A 58 24.61 11.92 22.10
C PRO A 58 25.17 11.30 23.37
N ASP A 59 24.39 10.41 24.00
CA ASP A 59 24.82 9.53 25.09
C ASP A 59 24.82 8.07 24.60
N TYR A 60 26.02 7.54 24.36
CA TYR A 60 26.24 6.17 23.92
C TYR A 60 26.35 5.16 25.08
N THR A 61 25.98 5.55 26.31
CA THR A 61 25.99 4.64 27.44
C THR A 61 24.98 3.52 27.20
N TRP A 62 25.43 2.28 27.29
CA TRP A 62 24.60 1.09 27.08
C TRP A 62 23.49 1.01 28.15
N ALA A 63 22.24 1.15 27.72
CA ALA A 63 21.05 1.05 28.55
C ALA A 63 20.36 -0.32 28.38
N GLY A 64 20.70 -1.06 27.33
CA GLY A 64 20.08 -2.34 26.99
C GLY A 64 18.59 -2.19 26.74
N LEU A 65 17.77 -3.06 27.32
CA LEU A 65 16.30 -3.06 27.12
C LEU A 65 15.55 -2.03 27.98
N ARG A 66 16.23 -1.28 28.87
CA ARG A 66 15.57 -0.29 29.73
C ARG A 66 14.93 0.83 28.93
N THR A 67 15.60 1.31 27.87
CA THR A 67 15.07 2.32 26.95
C THR A 67 13.71 1.91 26.36
N TYR A 68 13.52 0.63 26.05
CA TYR A 68 12.23 0.13 25.56
C TYR A 68 11.17 0.06 26.66
N ALA A 69 11.52 -0.38 27.87
CA ALA A 69 10.59 -0.40 28.99
C ALA A 69 10.05 1.01 29.29
N ASP A 70 10.93 2.00 29.39
CA ASP A 70 10.58 3.41 29.62
C ASP A 70 9.68 3.96 28.48
N LEU A 71 9.96 3.56 27.23
CA LEU A 71 9.16 3.93 26.07
C LEU A 71 7.73 3.37 26.15
N PHE A 72 7.57 2.10 26.53
CA PHE A 72 6.25 1.48 26.67
C PHE A 72 5.44 2.02 27.86
N GLU A 73 6.09 2.55 28.90
CA GLU A 73 5.43 3.24 30.01
C GLU A 73 4.93 4.64 29.62
N THR A 74 5.52 5.24 28.59
CA THR A 74 5.15 6.58 28.15
C THR A 74 3.74 6.61 27.56
N PHE A 75 2.84 7.39 28.19
CA PHE A 75 1.43 7.50 27.76
C PHE A 75 1.28 7.87 26.29
N ARG A 76 2.05 8.87 25.83
CA ARG A 76 2.03 9.33 24.44
C ARG A 76 2.38 8.22 23.46
N PHE A 77 3.45 7.46 23.72
CA PHE A 77 3.89 6.37 22.85
C PHE A 77 2.80 5.29 22.70
N ARG A 78 2.14 4.91 23.81
CA ARG A 78 1.03 3.95 23.75
C ARG A 78 -0.14 4.46 22.92
N ILE A 79 -0.49 5.74 23.04
CA ILE A 79 -1.55 6.35 22.22
C ILE A 79 -1.14 6.39 20.75
N ASP A 80 0.10 6.78 20.45
CA ASP A 80 0.63 6.83 19.08
C ASP A 80 0.64 5.42 18.46
N LEU A 81 1.08 4.40 19.18
CA LEU A 81 1.05 3.01 18.74
C LEU A 81 -0.38 2.52 18.43
N LEU A 82 -1.34 2.81 19.33
CA LEU A 82 -2.75 2.48 19.11
C LEU A 82 -3.32 3.22 17.90
N ASN A 83 -2.94 4.48 17.70
CA ASN A 83 -3.38 5.28 16.56
C ASN A 83 -2.80 4.75 15.25
N THR A 84 -1.52 4.35 15.23
CA THR A 84 -0.90 3.71 14.06
C THR A 84 -1.60 2.39 13.73
N VAL A 85 -1.86 1.52 14.71
CA VAL A 85 -2.58 0.26 14.46
C VAL A 85 -4.01 0.52 13.95
N LYS A 86 -4.74 1.48 14.54
CA LYS A 86 -6.07 1.87 14.07
C LYS A 86 -6.01 2.41 12.64
N PHE A 87 -5.04 3.27 12.34
CA PHE A 87 -4.83 3.82 11.00
C PHE A 87 -4.59 2.70 10.00
N THR A 88 -3.61 1.83 10.26
CA THR A 88 -3.27 0.70 9.39
C THR A 88 -4.47 -0.21 9.17
N LEU A 89 -5.22 -0.57 10.22
CA LEU A 89 -6.40 -1.43 10.08
C LEU A 89 -7.47 -0.78 9.18
N VAL A 90 -7.83 0.47 9.44
CA VAL A 90 -8.86 1.20 8.67
C VAL A 90 -8.38 1.41 7.23
N PHE A 91 -7.13 1.78 7.04
CA PHE A 91 -6.52 1.98 5.72
C PHE A 91 -6.49 0.69 4.91
N LEU A 92 -6.02 -0.42 5.48
CA LEU A 92 -5.96 -1.72 4.82
C LEU A 92 -7.35 -2.22 4.44
N THR A 93 -8.28 -2.23 5.40
CA THR A 93 -9.65 -2.71 5.16
C THR A 93 -10.39 -1.83 4.16
N GLY A 94 -10.21 -0.51 4.23
CA GLY A 94 -10.76 0.44 3.28
C GLY A 94 -10.21 0.27 1.87
N CYS A 95 -8.89 0.23 1.71
CA CYS A 95 -8.25 0.04 0.40
C CYS A 95 -8.62 -1.31 -0.24
N VAL A 96 -8.57 -2.40 0.53
CA VAL A 96 -8.94 -3.73 0.04
C VAL A 96 -10.42 -3.79 -0.32
N GLY A 97 -11.30 -3.30 0.56
CA GLY A 97 -12.74 -3.33 0.34
C GLY A 97 -13.16 -2.48 -0.87
N VAL A 98 -12.74 -1.21 -0.90
CA VAL A 98 -13.06 -0.29 -2.01
C VAL A 98 -12.38 -0.75 -3.30
N GLY A 99 -11.10 -1.13 -3.26
CA GLY A 99 -10.38 -1.60 -4.43
C GLY A 99 -10.98 -2.86 -5.03
N PHE A 100 -11.33 -3.85 -4.21
CA PHE A 100 -12.02 -5.06 -4.66
C PHE A 100 -13.39 -4.75 -5.25
N ALA A 101 -14.19 -3.91 -4.58
CA ALA A 101 -15.51 -3.52 -5.09
C ALA A 101 -15.41 -2.83 -6.47
N LEU A 102 -14.47 -1.88 -6.63
CA LEU A 102 -14.22 -1.22 -7.91
C LEU A 102 -13.73 -2.20 -8.99
N ALA A 103 -12.88 -3.17 -8.62
CA ALA A 103 -12.40 -4.19 -9.54
C ALA A 103 -13.53 -5.08 -10.04
N VAL A 104 -14.42 -5.54 -9.16
CA VAL A 104 -15.60 -6.33 -9.51
C VAL A 104 -16.55 -5.56 -10.43
N LEU A 105 -16.71 -4.25 -10.22
CA LEU A 105 -17.52 -3.41 -11.10
C LEU A 105 -16.93 -3.34 -12.51
N LEU A 106 -15.60 -3.23 -12.63
CA LEU A 106 -14.89 -3.14 -13.92
C LEU A 106 -14.72 -4.49 -14.62
N ASP A 107 -14.75 -5.60 -13.88
CA ASP A 107 -14.66 -6.96 -14.43
C ASP A 107 -15.85 -7.30 -15.36
N ARG A 108 -17.01 -6.67 -15.15
CA ARG A 108 -18.25 -6.91 -15.92
C ARG A 108 -18.29 -6.31 -17.33
N ALA A 109 -17.13 -6.08 -17.95
CA ALA A 109 -17.00 -5.54 -19.31
C ALA A 109 -17.80 -4.23 -19.54
N VAL A 110 -17.64 -3.27 -18.64
CA VAL A 110 -18.36 -1.98 -18.71
C VAL A 110 -17.87 -1.15 -19.89
N THR A 111 -18.78 -0.64 -20.72
CA THR A 111 -18.47 0.33 -21.78
C THR A 111 -17.83 1.58 -21.16
N GLY A 112 -16.57 1.87 -21.50
CA GLY A 112 -15.81 2.98 -20.92
C GLY A 112 -14.84 2.61 -19.79
N GLU A 113 -14.56 1.31 -19.60
CA GLU A 113 -13.59 0.81 -18.61
C GLU A 113 -12.28 1.63 -18.53
N SER A 114 -11.69 1.97 -19.68
CA SER A 114 -10.42 2.72 -19.73
C SER A 114 -10.53 4.10 -19.05
N VAL A 115 -11.68 4.77 -19.18
CA VAL A 115 -11.92 6.07 -18.56
C VAL A 115 -12.05 5.91 -17.04
N PHE A 116 -12.87 4.97 -16.57
CA PHE A 116 -13.02 4.70 -15.14
C PHE A 116 -11.70 4.30 -14.50
N ARG A 117 -10.95 3.39 -15.12
CA ARG A 117 -9.62 2.99 -14.64
C ARG A 117 -8.68 4.18 -14.52
N THR A 118 -8.71 5.10 -15.48
CA THR A 118 -7.86 6.31 -15.47
C THR A 118 -8.25 7.24 -14.33
N ILE A 119 -9.56 7.50 -14.14
CA ILE A 119 -10.06 8.36 -13.06
C ILE A 119 -9.68 7.83 -11.69
N PHE A 120 -9.85 6.52 -11.45
CA PHE A 120 -9.53 5.92 -10.16
C PHE A 120 -8.01 5.78 -9.94
N LEU A 121 -7.20 5.68 -10.99
CA LEU A 121 -5.74 5.66 -10.87
C LEU A 121 -5.11 7.06 -10.78
N ALA A 122 -5.79 8.11 -11.25
CA ALA A 122 -5.28 9.47 -11.25
C ALA A 122 -4.78 9.97 -9.88
N PRO A 123 -5.42 9.65 -8.73
CA PRO A 123 -4.93 10.06 -7.42
C PRO A 123 -3.51 9.56 -7.09
N LEU A 124 -3.07 8.44 -7.68
CA LEU A 124 -1.72 7.90 -7.47
C LEU A 124 -0.63 8.84 -7.99
N ALA A 125 -0.94 9.69 -8.97
CA ALA A 125 -0.01 10.67 -9.53
C ALA A 125 0.15 11.92 -8.65
N ILE A 126 -0.71 12.11 -7.65
CA ILE A 126 -0.69 13.26 -6.75
C ILE A 126 0.28 12.97 -5.59
N SER A 127 1.08 13.96 -5.17
CA SER A 127 1.98 13.79 -4.03
C SER A 127 1.22 13.67 -2.71
N PHE A 128 1.77 12.92 -1.74
CA PHE A 128 1.14 12.75 -0.43
C PHE A 128 0.89 14.08 0.30
N ILE A 129 1.80 15.05 0.15
CA ILE A 129 1.65 16.39 0.75
C ILE A 129 0.43 17.10 0.16
N VAL A 130 0.29 17.10 -1.17
CA VAL A 130 -0.86 17.76 -1.84
C VAL A 130 -2.16 17.07 -1.46
N THR A 131 -2.21 15.73 -1.47
CA THR A 131 -3.38 14.98 -1.01
C THR A 131 -3.75 15.37 0.42
N GLY A 132 -2.79 15.41 1.34
CA GLY A 132 -3.03 15.79 2.73
C GLY A 132 -3.59 17.21 2.87
N VAL A 133 -3.06 18.18 2.12
CA VAL A 133 -3.55 19.57 2.14
C VAL A 133 -4.99 19.68 1.61
N VAL A 134 -5.27 19.04 0.48
CA VAL A 134 -6.61 19.03 -0.14
C VAL A 134 -7.63 18.40 0.81
N TRP A 135 -7.32 17.24 1.36
CA TRP A 135 -8.20 16.55 2.29
C TRP A 135 -8.36 17.29 3.62
N ARG A 136 -7.33 18.00 4.09
CA ARG A 136 -7.47 18.89 5.25
C ARG A 136 -8.47 20.02 4.99
N TRP A 137 -8.50 20.59 3.78
CA TRP A 137 -9.50 21.59 3.42
C TRP A 137 -10.89 21.00 3.27
N LEU A 138 -11.02 19.83 2.64
CA LEU A 138 -12.30 19.12 2.49
C LEU A 138 -12.89 18.70 3.85
N LEU A 139 -12.06 18.16 4.74
CA LEU A 139 -12.45 17.69 6.06
C LEU A 139 -12.31 18.77 7.13
N ASN A 140 -12.24 20.05 6.76
CA ASN A 140 -12.22 21.14 7.72
C ASN A 140 -13.59 21.18 8.45
N PRO A 141 -13.63 21.01 9.78
CA PRO A 141 -14.90 20.97 10.50
C PRO A 141 -15.63 22.33 10.54
N GLY A 142 -14.94 23.42 10.20
CA GLY A 142 -15.43 24.79 10.32
C GLY A 142 -15.09 25.41 11.67
N SER A 143 -15.65 26.58 11.94
CA SER A 143 -15.57 27.23 13.25
C SER A 143 -16.94 27.73 13.67
N ALA A 144 -17.11 28.03 14.96
CA ALA A 144 -18.35 28.60 15.46
C ALA A 144 -18.68 29.97 14.81
N GLN A 145 -17.68 30.71 14.32
CA GLN A 145 -17.89 32.00 13.64
C GLN A 145 -18.16 31.87 12.13
N LEU A 146 -17.49 30.95 11.43
CA LEU A 146 -17.64 30.76 9.98
C LEU A 146 -18.77 29.80 9.60
N GLY A 147 -19.26 29.01 10.55
CA GLY A 147 -20.18 27.90 10.30
C GLY A 147 -19.47 26.70 9.67
N SER A 148 -20.27 25.78 9.14
CA SER A 148 -19.77 24.55 8.51
C SER A 148 -19.10 24.85 7.16
N VAL A 149 -17.95 24.22 6.93
CA VAL A 149 -17.20 24.31 5.66
C VAL A 149 -16.92 22.90 5.12
N GLY A 150 -16.34 22.82 3.91
CA GLY A 150 -15.94 21.54 3.32
C GLY A 150 -17.11 20.53 3.22
N ILE A 151 -16.86 19.29 3.65
CA ILE A 151 -17.89 18.24 3.67
C ILE A 151 -19.00 18.54 4.69
N ASN A 152 -18.69 19.17 5.82
CA ASN A 152 -19.70 19.52 6.83
C ASN A 152 -20.75 20.51 6.27
N LEU A 153 -20.35 21.40 5.35
CA LEU A 153 -21.29 22.30 4.67
C LEU A 153 -22.28 21.52 3.79
N LEU A 154 -21.81 20.49 3.08
CA LEU A 154 -22.67 19.63 2.26
C LEU A 154 -23.63 18.82 3.14
N LEU A 155 -23.16 18.32 4.29
CA LEU A 155 -24.00 17.62 5.27
C LEU A 155 -25.09 18.53 5.83
N ASP A 156 -24.76 19.78 6.15
CA ASP A 156 -25.74 20.75 6.62
C ASP A 156 -26.80 21.08 5.56
N ARG A 157 -26.39 21.25 4.30
CA ARG A 157 -27.34 21.48 3.19
C ARG A 157 -28.23 20.27 2.92
N ALA A 158 -27.75 19.06 3.20
CA ALA A 158 -28.53 17.84 3.08
C ALA A 158 -29.45 17.57 4.30
N HIS A 159 -29.53 18.50 5.26
CA HIS A 159 -30.22 18.32 6.55
C HIS A 159 -29.67 17.16 7.40
N LEU A 160 -28.43 16.73 7.14
CA LEU A 160 -27.70 15.69 7.84
C LEU A 160 -26.74 16.26 8.88
N GLY A 161 -27.09 17.39 9.50
CA GLY A 161 -26.23 18.12 10.45
C GLY A 161 -25.80 17.30 11.68
N VAL A 162 -26.54 16.23 12.01
CA VAL A 162 -26.20 15.28 13.08
C VAL A 162 -24.93 14.47 12.77
N LEU A 163 -24.59 14.31 11.49
CA LEU A 163 -23.39 13.60 11.03
C LEU A 163 -22.16 14.51 10.97
N LYS A 164 -22.28 15.78 11.35
CA LYS A 164 -21.12 16.67 11.44
C LYS A 164 -20.16 16.18 12.51
N THR A 165 -18.89 16.16 12.17
CA THR A 165 -17.85 15.76 13.09
C THR A 165 -16.67 16.73 13.04
N GLY A 166 -15.80 16.67 14.06
CA GLY A 166 -14.54 17.41 14.06
C GLY A 166 -13.53 16.89 13.03
N TRP A 167 -13.82 15.76 12.37
CA TRP A 167 -12.90 15.05 11.49
C TRP A 167 -11.53 14.86 12.16
N TYR A 168 -10.48 15.46 11.60
CA TYR A 168 -9.11 15.38 12.10
C TYR A 168 -8.89 16.12 13.44
N THR A 169 -9.82 16.96 13.90
CA THR A 169 -9.73 17.62 15.20
C THR A 169 -10.42 16.85 16.33
N ASP A 170 -11.21 15.81 16.02
CA ASP A 170 -11.86 14.97 17.03
C ASP A 170 -10.97 13.75 17.36
N PRO A 171 -10.52 13.56 18.61
CA PRO A 171 -9.71 12.42 19.01
C PRO A 171 -10.35 11.04 18.74
N ARG A 172 -11.68 10.96 18.61
CA ARG A 172 -12.41 9.70 18.41
C ARG A 172 -12.37 9.22 16.97
N ILE A 173 -12.38 10.14 16.00
CA ILE A 173 -12.50 9.82 14.57
C ILE A 173 -11.34 10.37 13.72
N GLY A 174 -10.42 11.16 14.30
CA GLY A 174 -9.37 11.84 13.56
C GLY A 174 -8.49 10.90 12.75
N ILE A 175 -8.18 9.73 13.28
CA ILE A 175 -7.43 8.69 12.55
C ILE A 175 -8.22 8.18 11.34
N VAL A 176 -9.54 8.02 11.47
CA VAL A 176 -10.40 7.61 10.34
C VAL A 176 -10.41 8.71 9.28
N ALA A 177 -10.49 9.98 9.68
CA ALA A 177 -10.45 11.12 8.76
C ALA A 177 -9.15 11.16 7.93
N VAL A 178 -7.99 10.90 8.55
CA VAL A 178 -6.71 10.80 7.83
C VAL A 178 -6.68 9.55 6.94
N ALA A 179 -7.17 8.40 7.43
CA ALA A 179 -7.22 7.16 6.67
C ALA A 179 -8.10 7.29 5.41
N LEU A 180 -9.21 8.04 5.45
CA LEU A 180 -10.06 8.26 4.29
C LEU A 180 -9.32 8.87 3.09
N ALA A 181 -8.45 9.86 3.35
CA ALA A 181 -7.63 10.47 2.32
C ALA A 181 -6.67 9.47 1.68
N ALA A 182 -6.00 8.67 2.52
CA ALA A 182 -5.08 7.62 2.08
C ALA A 182 -5.82 6.50 1.31
N ILE A 183 -7.00 6.09 1.78
CA ILE A 183 -7.84 5.07 1.13
C ILE A 183 -8.24 5.54 -0.26
N TRP A 184 -8.71 6.79 -0.39
CA TRP A 184 -9.05 7.35 -1.69
C TRP A 184 -7.85 7.31 -2.64
N GLN A 185 -6.67 7.75 -2.17
CA GLN A 185 -5.47 7.79 -3.00
C GLN A 185 -4.99 6.40 -3.46
N MET A 186 -5.12 5.39 -2.60
CA MET A 186 -4.60 4.03 -2.86
C MET A 186 -5.66 3.04 -3.37
N SER A 187 -6.93 3.41 -3.37
CA SER A 187 -8.04 2.58 -3.84
C SER A 187 -7.88 2.17 -5.31
N GLY A 188 -7.46 3.08 -6.17
CA GLY A 188 -7.23 2.81 -7.60
C GLY A 188 -6.10 1.82 -7.86
N TYR A 189 -5.00 1.93 -7.09
CA TYR A 189 -3.90 0.96 -7.15
C TYR A 189 -4.39 -0.44 -6.76
N THR A 190 -5.12 -0.52 -5.65
CA THR A 190 -5.67 -1.78 -5.14
C THR A 190 -6.70 -2.38 -6.10
N MET A 191 -7.54 -1.54 -6.71
CA MET A 191 -8.45 -1.93 -7.78
C MET A 191 -7.71 -2.52 -8.97
N ALA A 192 -6.63 -1.88 -9.44
CA ALA A 192 -5.87 -2.38 -10.59
C ALA A 192 -5.23 -3.74 -10.30
N LEU A 193 -4.72 -3.97 -9.08
CA LEU A 193 -4.23 -5.27 -8.65
C LEU A 193 -5.32 -6.35 -8.69
N TYR A 194 -6.48 -6.07 -8.08
CA TYR A 194 -7.60 -7.02 -8.08
C TYR A 194 -8.16 -7.28 -9.46
N LEU A 195 -8.27 -6.27 -10.31
CA LEU A 195 -8.76 -6.41 -11.67
C LEU A 195 -7.82 -7.27 -12.52
N ALA A 196 -6.49 -7.08 -12.38
CA ALA A 196 -5.51 -7.94 -13.03
C ALA A 196 -5.63 -9.40 -12.53
N GLY A 197 -5.81 -9.59 -11.22
CA GLY A 197 -6.04 -10.90 -10.63
C GLY A 197 -7.30 -11.58 -11.15
N LEU A 198 -8.43 -10.87 -11.17
CA LEU A 198 -9.70 -11.37 -11.70
C LEU A 198 -9.54 -11.81 -13.16
N ARG A 199 -8.84 -11.02 -13.97
CA ARG A 199 -8.59 -11.33 -15.39
C ARG A 199 -7.64 -12.49 -15.64
N SER A 200 -6.77 -12.82 -14.68
CA SER A 200 -5.90 -14.00 -14.79
C SER A 200 -6.63 -15.33 -14.55
N ILE A 201 -7.85 -15.30 -13.98
CA ILE A 201 -8.64 -16.50 -13.73
C ILE A 201 -9.26 -16.95 -15.06
N PRO A 202 -9.05 -18.19 -15.52
CA PRO A 202 -9.64 -18.71 -16.75
C PRO A 202 -11.18 -18.70 -16.72
N ASP A 203 -11.81 -18.35 -17.84
CA ASP A 203 -13.27 -18.32 -17.96
C ASP A 203 -13.91 -19.71 -17.81
N GLU A 204 -13.17 -20.77 -18.16
CA GLU A 204 -13.57 -22.17 -17.98
C GLU A 204 -13.98 -22.48 -16.53
N LEU A 205 -13.28 -21.90 -15.54
CA LEU A 205 -13.62 -22.07 -14.12
C LEU A 205 -14.93 -21.36 -13.74
N ARG A 206 -15.20 -20.21 -14.38
CA ARG A 206 -16.46 -19.47 -14.18
C ARG A 206 -17.63 -20.22 -14.79
N GLU A 207 -17.43 -20.76 -15.99
CA GLU A 207 -18.43 -21.56 -16.71
C GLU A 207 -18.72 -22.87 -16.00
N ALA A 208 -17.70 -23.62 -15.57
CA ALA A 208 -17.87 -24.86 -14.82
C ALA A 208 -18.69 -24.63 -13.54
N ALA A 209 -18.37 -23.59 -12.78
CA ALA A 209 -19.14 -23.24 -11.58
C ALA A 209 -20.61 -22.87 -11.89
N ARG A 210 -20.88 -22.21 -13.02
CA ARG A 210 -22.26 -21.90 -13.46
C ARG A 210 -23.01 -23.16 -13.90
N VAL A 211 -22.34 -24.11 -14.55
CA VAL A 211 -22.90 -25.43 -14.90
C VAL A 211 -23.26 -26.22 -13.64
N ASP A 212 -22.45 -26.11 -12.58
CA ASP A 212 -22.73 -26.68 -11.25
C ASP A 212 -23.83 -25.92 -10.47
N GLY A 213 -24.50 -24.95 -11.09
CA GLY A 213 -25.62 -24.20 -10.50
C GLY A 213 -25.21 -23.08 -9.55
N ALA A 214 -23.93 -22.67 -9.54
CA ALA A 214 -23.50 -21.54 -8.72
C ALA A 214 -24.05 -20.21 -9.29
N GLY A 215 -24.89 -19.52 -8.53
CA GLY A 215 -25.28 -18.14 -8.82
C GLY A 215 -24.09 -17.15 -8.66
N GLU A 216 -24.23 -15.92 -9.17
CA GLU A 216 -23.16 -14.91 -9.17
C GLU A 216 -22.53 -14.68 -7.79
N TRP A 217 -23.35 -14.54 -6.73
CA TRP A 217 -22.83 -14.38 -5.37
C TRP A 217 -22.02 -15.60 -4.89
N GLN A 218 -22.46 -16.80 -5.25
CA GLN A 218 -21.77 -18.04 -4.91
C GLN A 218 -20.46 -18.19 -5.69
N LEU A 219 -20.44 -17.80 -6.96
CA LEU A 219 -19.25 -17.74 -7.80
C LEU A 219 -18.19 -16.80 -7.17
N TYR A 220 -18.57 -15.56 -6.84
CA TYR A 220 -17.63 -14.62 -6.21
C TYR A 220 -17.12 -15.14 -4.87
N ARG A 221 -18.01 -15.59 -3.98
CA ARG A 221 -17.63 -15.99 -2.62
C ARG A 221 -16.86 -17.30 -2.56
N ARG A 222 -17.22 -18.30 -3.36
CA ARG A 222 -16.67 -19.67 -3.26
C ARG A 222 -15.58 -19.99 -4.29
N VAL A 223 -15.50 -19.23 -5.39
CA VAL A 223 -14.52 -19.50 -6.46
C VAL A 223 -13.55 -18.33 -6.58
N LEU A 224 -14.05 -17.12 -6.88
CA LEU A 224 -13.16 -16.00 -7.20
C LEU A 224 -12.39 -15.47 -5.98
N ILE A 225 -13.05 -15.20 -4.85
CA ILE A 225 -12.38 -14.67 -3.65
C ILE A 225 -11.27 -15.62 -3.14
N PRO A 226 -11.48 -16.95 -3.05
CA PRO A 226 -10.40 -17.88 -2.70
C PRO A 226 -9.25 -17.87 -3.71
N LEU A 227 -9.52 -17.82 -5.01
CA LEU A 227 -8.47 -17.75 -6.03
C LEU A 227 -7.71 -16.43 -6.03
N LEU A 228 -8.31 -15.35 -5.53
CA LEU A 228 -7.68 -14.04 -5.37
C LEU A 228 -6.83 -13.90 -4.09
N GLN A 229 -6.78 -14.90 -3.21
CA GLN A 229 -5.97 -14.84 -1.98
C GLN A 229 -4.52 -14.37 -2.20
N PRO A 230 -3.77 -14.84 -3.22
CA PRO A 230 -2.41 -14.36 -3.48
C PRO A 230 -2.35 -12.86 -3.82
N VAL A 231 -3.39 -12.36 -4.51
CA VAL A 231 -3.53 -10.95 -4.88
C VAL A 231 -3.89 -10.10 -3.65
N THR A 232 -4.81 -10.59 -2.82
CA THR A 232 -5.16 -9.96 -1.54
C THR A 232 -3.94 -9.88 -0.63
N LEU A 233 -3.17 -10.96 -0.50
CA LEU A 233 -1.95 -10.99 0.31
C LEU A 233 -0.90 -10.00 -0.21
N SER A 234 -0.70 -9.94 -1.53
CA SER A 234 0.19 -8.96 -2.16
C SER A 234 -0.26 -7.53 -1.88
N ALA A 235 -1.56 -7.24 -2.03
CA ALA A 235 -2.12 -5.92 -1.74
C ALA A 235 -1.93 -5.55 -0.25
N VAL A 236 -2.21 -6.46 0.68
CA VAL A 236 -2.05 -6.22 2.12
C VAL A 236 -0.59 -5.97 2.50
N ILE A 237 0.37 -6.71 1.93
CA ILE A 237 1.80 -6.48 2.20
C ILE A 237 2.24 -5.09 1.70
N ILE A 238 1.88 -4.74 0.47
CA ILE A 238 2.28 -3.46 -0.13
C ILE A 238 1.64 -2.29 0.61
N LEU A 239 0.33 -2.36 0.87
CA LEU A 239 -0.39 -1.35 1.63
C LEU A 239 0.10 -1.29 3.09
N GLY A 240 0.43 -2.43 3.69
CA GLY A 240 0.97 -2.50 5.04
C GLY A 240 2.29 -1.73 5.16
N HIS A 241 3.18 -1.89 4.18
CA HIS A 241 4.41 -1.11 4.10
C HIS A 241 4.16 0.39 3.93
N ILE A 242 3.17 0.78 3.10
CA ILE A 242 2.80 2.19 2.90
C ILE A 242 2.18 2.82 4.15
N SER A 243 1.58 2.03 5.03
CA SER A 243 0.92 2.51 6.24
C SER A 243 1.86 2.79 7.42
N LEU A 244 3.12 2.35 7.33
CA LEU A 244 4.14 2.41 8.39
C LEU A 244 5.03 3.65 8.27
#